data_AF-A0A6M1NK05-F1
#
_entry.id   AF-A0A6M1NK05-F1
#
_cell.length_a   1.000
_cell.length_b   1.000
_cell.length_c   1.000
_cell.angle_alpha   90.00
_cell.angle_beta   90.00
_cell.angle_gamma   90.00
#
_symmetry.space_group_name_H-M   'P 1'
#
loop_
_entity.id
_entity.type
_entity.pdbx_description
1 polymer ?
#
loop_
_entity_poly.entity_id
_entity_poly.type
_entity_poly.pdbx_seq_one_letter_code
_entity_poly.pdbx_strand_id
1 'polypeptide(L)'
;MAKINNVSYVETKTKWKIQIEDLLVTGRNKDNNLKLNRDSNLNVCQFLGCTATFLRTRRSGLCDGHKKHEHDLYLTLFNSNNKPVTSPRHDDIINHLITWAKSRNFDLLPFFKDCSFTILGNIPDVSTLSGDIVHKNFTPKSLDDYFDICVECVDRHFPEDNNSSYQYITIRRENFHARVLALTFVGLLLCEEANRGDRWFWREIAQDESKTNYLGAAMPLAYFAAMNFPWGMEIGKAAPKFIPSGM
;
A
#
# COMPACT_ATOMS: atom_id res chain seq x y z
N MET A 1 18.80 9.43 9.03
CA MET A 1 17.40 9.06 8.79
C MET A 1 16.85 8.43 10.05
N ALA A 2 15.76 8.96 10.56
CA ALA A 2 15.03 8.35 11.66
C ALA A 2 14.21 7.20 11.08
N LYS A 3 14.29 6.02 11.69
CA LYS A 3 13.50 4.86 11.28
C LYS A 3 12.03 5.08 11.64
N ILE A 4 11.10 4.77 10.73
CA ILE A 4 9.67 4.74 11.07
C ILE A 4 9.45 3.62 12.09
N ASN A 5 8.76 3.92 13.19
CA ASN A 5 8.48 2.92 14.22
C ASN A 5 7.73 1.73 13.60
N ASN A 6 8.19 0.52 13.93
CA ASN A 6 7.52 -0.70 13.51
C ASN A 6 6.11 -0.73 14.13
N VAL A 7 5.12 -1.14 13.34
CA VAL A 7 3.77 -1.37 13.81
C VAL A 7 3.46 -2.85 13.77
N SER A 8 2.65 -3.34 14.73
CA SER A 8 2.12 -4.69 14.66
C SER A 8 0.74 -4.82 15.26
N TYR A 9 -0.09 -5.62 14.60
CA TYR A 9 -1.42 -6.00 15.06
C TYR A 9 -1.47 -7.51 15.30
N VAL A 10 -2.02 -7.93 16.43
CA VAL A 10 -2.23 -9.35 16.77
C VAL A 10 -3.72 -9.63 16.75
N GLU A 11 -4.15 -10.48 15.83
CA GLU A 11 -5.55 -10.86 15.72
C GLU A 11 -5.99 -11.68 16.94
N THR A 12 -7.02 -11.17 17.62
CA THR A 12 -7.42 -11.62 18.96
C THR A 12 -7.74 -13.11 19.03
N LYS A 13 -8.48 -13.64 18.04
CA LYS A 13 -8.92 -15.05 18.01
C LYS A 13 -7.88 -16.01 17.45
N THR A 14 -7.18 -15.61 16.39
CA THR A 14 -6.29 -16.51 15.66
C THR A 14 -4.85 -16.44 16.13
N LYS A 15 -4.50 -15.39 16.89
CA LYS A 15 -3.13 -15.07 17.34
C LYS A 15 -2.14 -14.85 16.20
N TRP A 16 -2.63 -14.65 14.97
CA TRP A 16 -1.79 -14.21 13.86
C TRP A 16 -1.32 -12.79 14.11
N LYS A 17 -0.04 -12.53 13.85
CA LYS A 17 0.55 -11.20 13.95
C LYS A 17 0.85 -10.69 12.55
N ILE A 18 0.36 -9.49 12.24
CA ILE A 18 0.73 -8.72 11.06
C ILE A 18 1.68 -7.63 11.55
N GLN A 19 2.88 -7.56 10.99
CA GLN A 19 3.88 -6.57 11.36
C GLN A 19 4.34 -5.81 10.11
N ILE A 20 4.39 -4.48 10.20
CA ILE A 20 4.95 -3.62 9.16
C ILE A 20 6.21 -2.95 9.72
N GLU A 21 7.29 -3.04 8.97
CA GLU A 21 8.60 -2.56 9.35
C GLU A 21 9.22 -1.70 8.25
N ASP A 22 9.96 -0.67 8.67
CA ASP A 22 10.79 0.13 7.79
C ASP A 22 12.17 -0.53 7.62
N LEU A 23 12.46 -0.93 6.38
CA LEU A 23 13.72 -1.58 6.00
C LEU A 23 14.84 -0.58 5.71
N LEU A 24 14.57 0.72 5.75
CA LEU A 24 15.52 1.76 5.33
C LEU A 24 16.06 1.44 3.90
N VAL A 25 17.31 1.80 3.64
CA VAL A 25 18.05 1.53 2.39
C VAL A 25 18.31 0.05 2.10
N THR A 26 18.01 -0.86 3.03
CA THR A 26 18.11 -2.31 2.77
C THR A 26 16.92 -2.86 1.96
N GLY A 27 15.92 -2.01 1.70
CA GLY A 27 14.76 -2.30 0.86
C GLY A 27 15.05 -2.44 -0.64
N ARG A 28 14.06 -2.09 -1.47
CA ARG A 28 14.03 -2.38 -2.92
C ARG A 28 15.15 -1.66 -3.69
N ASN A 29 15.84 -0.68 -3.09
CA ASN A 29 16.89 0.13 -3.71
C ASN A 29 16.46 0.72 -5.07
N LYS A 30 15.16 0.99 -5.21
CA LYS A 30 14.54 1.51 -6.43
C LYS A 30 14.65 3.02 -6.48
N ASP A 31 14.58 3.55 -7.70
CA ASP A 31 14.47 4.99 -7.89
C ASP A 31 13.20 5.50 -7.21
N ASN A 32 13.38 6.57 -6.45
CA ASN A 32 12.31 7.30 -5.79
C ASN A 32 11.65 8.20 -6.83
N ASN A 33 10.62 7.64 -7.48
CA ASN A 33 9.84 8.33 -8.50
C ASN A 33 8.82 9.31 -7.89
N LEU A 34 8.82 9.51 -6.57
CA LEU A 34 7.97 10.50 -5.93
C LEU A 34 8.25 11.87 -6.53
N LYS A 35 7.19 12.50 -7.03
CA LYS A 35 7.25 13.83 -7.62
C LYS A 35 7.03 14.86 -6.53
N LEU A 36 7.98 15.04 -5.63
CA LEU A 36 7.79 15.89 -4.45
C LEU A 36 7.83 17.39 -4.80
N ASN A 37 8.39 17.71 -5.97
CA ASN A 37 8.53 19.08 -6.42
C ASN A 37 7.23 19.62 -7.06
N ARG A 38 6.52 20.45 -6.30
CA ARG A 38 5.36 21.20 -6.79
C ARG A 38 5.74 22.47 -7.56
N ASP A 39 6.92 23.05 -7.32
CA ASP A 39 7.38 24.30 -7.94
C ASP A 39 8.55 24.02 -8.91
N SER A 40 8.29 24.15 -10.21
CA SER A 40 9.32 23.96 -11.24
C SER A 40 10.52 24.90 -11.11
N ASN A 41 10.42 25.98 -10.31
CA ASN A 41 11.54 26.88 -10.04
C ASN A 41 12.40 26.46 -8.86
N LEU A 42 11.93 25.52 -8.03
CA LEU A 42 12.69 24.97 -6.92
C LEU A 42 13.85 24.13 -7.47
N ASN A 43 15.06 24.47 -7.07
CA ASN A 43 16.30 23.80 -7.48
C ASN A 43 17.10 23.25 -6.29
N VAL A 44 16.46 23.12 -5.11
CA VAL A 44 17.05 22.61 -3.87
C VAL A 44 16.34 21.32 -3.47
N CYS A 45 17.10 20.32 -3.01
CA CYS A 45 16.56 19.07 -2.51
C CYS A 45 15.53 19.31 -1.40
N GLN A 46 14.37 18.66 -1.51
CA GLN A 46 13.30 18.75 -0.50
C GLN A 46 13.51 17.87 0.73
N PHE A 47 14.55 17.04 0.70
CA PHE A 47 14.95 16.23 1.84
C PHE A 47 15.48 17.12 2.96
N LEU A 48 14.96 16.95 4.17
CA LEU A 48 15.25 17.81 5.31
C LEU A 48 16.75 17.81 5.64
N GLY A 49 17.34 19.00 5.74
CA GLY A 49 18.77 19.16 6.00
C GLY A 49 19.68 18.98 4.78
N CYS A 50 19.13 18.64 3.61
CA CYS A 50 19.91 18.58 2.37
C CYS A 50 20.04 19.96 1.73
N THR A 51 21.27 20.37 1.40
CA THR A 51 21.56 21.63 0.72
C THR A 51 21.90 21.45 -0.77
N ALA A 52 21.88 20.21 -1.26
CA ALA A 52 22.23 19.91 -2.64
C ALA A 52 21.23 20.53 -3.62
N THR A 53 21.75 21.10 -4.70
CA THR A 53 20.94 21.66 -5.78
C THR A 53 20.80 20.69 -6.95
N PHE A 54 19.74 20.81 -7.73
CA PHE A 54 19.51 20.02 -8.95
C PHE A 54 18.97 20.89 -10.09
N LEU A 55 19.00 20.38 -11.33
CA LEU A 55 18.47 21.09 -12.50
C LEU A 55 16.97 21.35 -12.35
N ARG A 56 16.50 22.58 -12.65
CA ARG A 56 15.08 22.96 -12.57
C ARG A 56 14.12 22.04 -13.36
N THR A 57 14.63 21.33 -14.36
CA THR A 57 13.87 20.34 -15.13
C THR A 57 13.53 19.07 -14.34
N ARG A 58 14.18 18.83 -13.20
CA ARG A 58 13.98 17.66 -12.35
C ARG A 58 12.68 17.79 -11.55
N ARG A 59 11.74 16.89 -11.85
CA ARG A 59 10.40 16.89 -11.25
C ARG A 59 10.29 16.10 -9.95
N SER A 60 11.32 15.33 -9.56
CA SER A 60 11.28 14.54 -8.33
C SER A 60 11.40 15.38 -7.07
N GLY A 61 12.06 16.55 -7.13
CA GLY A 61 12.37 17.34 -5.92
C GLY A 61 13.52 16.79 -5.09
N LEU A 62 14.19 15.74 -5.58
CA LEU A 62 15.27 15.03 -4.91
C LEU A 62 16.58 15.19 -5.69
N CYS A 63 17.71 15.36 -5.02
CA CYS A 63 19.03 15.37 -5.65
C CYS A 63 19.51 13.94 -6.00
N ASP A 64 20.68 13.79 -6.63
CA ASP A 64 21.21 12.46 -6.97
C ASP A 64 21.58 11.61 -5.77
N GLY A 65 21.88 12.23 -4.62
CA GLY A 65 22.09 11.52 -3.35
C GLY A 65 20.82 10.88 -2.80
N HIS A 66 19.66 11.49 -3.07
CA HIS A 66 18.35 11.07 -2.54
C HIS A 66 17.42 10.54 -3.64
N LYS A 67 17.97 10.18 -4.80
CA LYS A 67 17.16 9.73 -5.95
C LYS A 67 16.58 8.33 -5.77
N LYS A 68 17.03 7.58 -4.77
CA LYS A 68 16.58 6.23 -4.45
C LYS A 68 15.72 6.24 -3.21
N HIS A 69 14.91 5.20 -3.04
CA HIS A 69 14.16 4.97 -1.81
C HIS A 69 15.14 4.85 -0.64
N GLU A 70 14.96 5.69 0.36
CA GLU A 70 15.71 5.62 1.62
C GLU A 70 14.96 4.86 2.70
N HIS A 71 13.65 4.71 2.48
CA HIS A 71 12.71 3.99 3.30
C HIS A 71 11.89 3.06 2.40
N ASP A 72 11.55 1.89 2.91
CA ASP A 72 10.63 0.96 2.27
C ASP A 72 9.91 0.20 3.38
N LEU A 73 8.58 0.30 3.40
CA LEU A 73 7.76 -0.50 4.30
C LEU A 73 7.66 -1.93 3.76
N TYR A 74 7.78 -2.87 4.68
CA TYR A 74 7.70 -4.31 4.44
C TYR A 74 6.74 -4.95 5.43
N LEU A 75 5.89 -5.86 4.95
CA LEU A 75 4.94 -6.59 5.76
C LEU A 75 5.44 -8.01 6.02
N THR A 76 5.56 -8.35 7.30
CA THR A 76 5.91 -9.69 7.78
C THR A 76 4.73 -10.28 8.54
N LEU A 77 4.38 -11.54 8.24
CA LEU A 77 3.35 -12.29 8.94
C LEU A 77 3.97 -13.27 9.92
N PHE A 78 3.34 -13.44 11.08
CA PHE A 78 3.64 -14.55 11.99
C PHE A 78 2.35 -15.32 12.28
N ASN A 79 2.43 -16.65 12.21
CA ASN A 79 1.30 -17.50 12.55
C ASN A 79 1.05 -17.56 14.06
N SER A 80 0.04 -18.33 14.48
CA SER A 80 -0.34 -18.52 15.89
C SER A 80 0.78 -19.04 16.80
N ASN A 81 1.81 -19.66 16.23
CA ASN A 81 3.00 -20.14 16.95
C ASN A 81 4.17 -19.13 16.91
N ASN A 82 3.90 -17.88 16.51
CA ASN A 82 4.88 -16.82 16.30
C ASN A 82 5.99 -17.18 15.30
N LYS A 83 5.71 -18.12 14.38
CA LYS A 83 6.64 -18.48 13.30
C LYS A 83 6.42 -17.54 12.11
N PRO A 84 7.48 -16.98 11.51
CA PRO A 84 7.36 -16.16 10.32
C PRO A 84 6.78 -16.98 9.15
N VAL A 85 5.83 -16.38 8.45
CA VAL A 85 5.16 -16.94 7.27
C VAL A 85 5.32 -15.98 6.12
N THR A 86 5.64 -16.51 4.93
CA THR A 86 5.69 -15.70 3.71
C THR A 86 4.31 -15.15 3.40
N SER A 87 4.18 -13.83 3.34
CA SER A 87 2.93 -13.19 2.93
C SER A 87 2.50 -13.68 1.54
N PRO A 88 1.25 -14.11 1.35
CA PRO A 88 0.70 -14.35 0.03
C PRO A 88 0.76 -13.08 -0.83
N ARG A 89 0.80 -13.24 -2.16
CA ARG A 89 0.72 -12.13 -3.10
C ARG A 89 -0.71 -11.59 -3.18
N HIS A 90 -0.88 -10.34 -3.61
CA HIS A 90 -2.20 -9.71 -3.74
C HIS A 90 -3.18 -10.53 -4.58
N ASP A 91 -2.74 -11.05 -5.74
CA ASP A 91 -3.54 -11.90 -6.62
C ASP A 91 -3.95 -13.21 -5.94
N ASP A 92 -3.00 -13.87 -5.25
CA ASP A 92 -3.27 -15.07 -4.46
C ASP A 92 -4.34 -14.78 -3.38
N ILE A 93 -4.22 -13.69 -2.63
CA ILE A 93 -5.20 -13.31 -1.60
C ILE A 93 -6.59 -13.09 -2.22
N ILE A 94 -6.66 -12.27 -3.27
CA ILE A 94 -7.92 -11.90 -3.93
C ILE A 94 -8.64 -13.14 -4.45
N ASN A 95 -7.94 -14.02 -5.16
CA ASN A 95 -8.54 -15.22 -5.74
C ASN A 95 -9.09 -16.17 -4.67
N HIS A 96 -8.37 -16.33 -3.56
CA HIS A 96 -8.83 -17.19 -2.48
C HIS A 96 -9.99 -16.57 -1.71
N LEU A 97 -9.98 -15.26 -1.48
CA LEU A 97 -11.13 -14.55 -0.88
C LEU A 97 -12.37 -14.65 -1.77
N ILE A 98 -12.26 -14.45 -3.10
CA ILE A 98 -13.38 -14.62 -4.03
C ILE A 98 -13.95 -16.04 -3.96
N THR A 99 -13.08 -17.05 -3.96
CA THR A 99 -13.49 -18.45 -3.87
C THR A 99 -14.20 -18.74 -2.54
N TRP A 100 -13.65 -18.25 -1.43
CA TRP A 100 -14.24 -18.35 -0.11
C TRP A 100 -15.61 -17.65 -0.03
N ALA A 101 -15.72 -16.47 -0.64
CA ALA A 101 -16.93 -15.65 -0.60
C ALA A 101 -18.07 -16.29 -1.39
N LYS A 102 -17.78 -16.82 -2.59
CA LYS A 102 -18.75 -17.55 -3.42
C LYS A 102 -19.36 -18.74 -2.68
N SER A 103 -18.57 -19.53 -1.96
CA SER A 103 -19.08 -20.71 -1.26
C SER A 103 -19.93 -20.35 -0.02
N ARG A 104 -19.98 -19.08 0.36
CA ARG A 104 -20.66 -18.59 1.58
C ARG A 104 -21.72 -17.53 1.29
N ASN A 105 -21.95 -17.21 0.02
CA ASN A 105 -22.79 -16.10 -0.40
C ASN A 105 -22.40 -14.77 0.31
N PHE A 106 -21.09 -14.57 0.50
CA PHE A 106 -20.54 -13.37 1.12
C PHE A 106 -20.27 -12.33 0.04
N ASP A 107 -20.70 -11.08 0.25
CA ASP A 107 -20.43 -9.98 -0.68
C ASP A 107 -19.10 -9.29 -0.33
N LEU A 108 -18.08 -9.48 -1.18
CA LEU A 108 -16.78 -8.82 -1.04
C LEU A 108 -16.76 -7.39 -1.58
N LEU A 109 -17.74 -6.99 -2.41
CA LEU A 109 -17.70 -5.69 -3.05
C LEU A 109 -17.64 -4.52 -2.06
N PRO A 110 -18.40 -4.51 -0.95
CA PRO A 110 -18.29 -3.48 0.08
C PRO A 110 -16.88 -3.36 0.66
N PHE A 111 -16.20 -4.48 0.94
CA PHE A 111 -14.83 -4.48 1.47
C PHE A 111 -13.83 -3.84 0.51
N PHE A 112 -13.84 -4.24 -0.76
CA PHE A 112 -12.93 -3.68 -1.76
C PHE A 112 -13.23 -2.21 -2.08
N LYS A 113 -14.52 -1.83 -2.06
CA LYS A 113 -14.94 -0.44 -2.19
C LYS A 113 -14.38 0.40 -1.04
N ASP A 114 -14.50 -0.09 0.19
CA ASP A 114 -14.00 0.60 1.38
C ASP A 114 -12.47 0.72 1.37
N CYS A 115 -11.74 -0.33 0.99
CA CYS A 115 -10.29 -0.26 0.75
C CYS A 115 -9.95 0.85 -0.27
N SER A 116 -10.72 0.96 -1.36
CA SER A 116 -10.48 1.96 -2.40
C SER A 116 -10.64 3.39 -1.90
N PHE A 117 -11.61 3.66 -1.02
CA PHE A 117 -11.86 5.00 -0.50
C PHE A 117 -11.06 5.35 0.75
N THR A 118 -10.65 4.34 1.52
CA THR A 118 -9.94 4.50 2.79
C THR A 118 -8.42 4.54 2.59
N ILE A 119 -7.87 3.76 1.65
CA ILE A 119 -6.43 3.60 1.48
C ILE A 119 -5.90 4.44 0.31
N LEU A 120 -6.51 4.33 -0.88
CA LEU A 120 -5.93 4.91 -2.10
C LEU A 120 -5.82 6.44 -2.06
N GLY A 121 -4.60 6.93 -2.20
CA GLY A 121 -4.32 8.37 -2.18
C GLY A 121 -4.51 9.04 -0.82
N ASN A 122 -4.79 8.29 0.25
CA ASN A 122 -4.93 8.83 1.61
C ASN A 122 -3.72 8.52 2.52
N ILE A 123 -2.82 7.65 2.05
CA ILE A 123 -1.63 7.22 2.79
C ILE A 123 -0.41 7.98 2.26
N PRO A 124 0.30 8.75 3.10
CA PRO A 124 1.48 9.49 2.71
C PRO A 124 2.61 8.59 2.24
N ASP A 125 3.47 9.16 1.41
CA ASP A 125 4.68 8.47 1.00
C ASP A 125 5.63 8.22 2.18
N VAL A 126 6.48 7.21 2.07
CA VAL A 126 7.41 6.81 3.13
C VAL A 126 8.35 7.92 3.61
N SER A 127 8.78 8.83 2.73
CA SER A 127 9.66 9.95 3.09
C SER A 127 8.90 11.04 3.87
N THR A 128 7.60 11.19 3.62
CA THR A 128 6.72 12.01 4.45
C THR A 128 6.45 11.33 5.80
N LEU A 129 6.20 10.01 5.82
CA LEU A 129 5.98 9.24 7.06
C LEU A 129 7.21 9.19 7.97
N SER A 130 8.42 9.15 7.42
CA SER A 130 9.68 9.20 8.18
C SER A 130 10.02 10.59 8.70
N GLY A 131 9.32 11.64 8.23
CA GLY A 131 9.61 13.03 8.56
C GLY A 131 10.83 13.60 7.82
N ASP A 132 11.37 12.88 6.84
CA ASP A 132 12.46 13.37 6.02
C ASP A 132 12.01 14.44 5.03
N ILE A 133 10.72 14.49 4.70
CA ILE A 133 10.10 15.53 3.89
C ILE A 133 8.94 16.14 4.65
N VAL A 134 8.94 17.47 4.74
CA VAL A 134 7.89 18.23 5.42
C VAL A 134 7.11 19.07 4.41
N HIS A 135 5.80 18.84 4.35
CA HIS A 135 4.88 19.62 3.55
C HIS A 135 4.21 20.69 4.42
N LYS A 136 4.30 21.96 4.02
CA LYS A 136 3.88 23.12 4.85
C LYS A 136 2.45 23.05 5.43
N ASN A 137 1.53 22.41 4.72
CA ASN A 137 0.11 22.36 5.09
C ASN A 137 -0.39 20.94 5.35
N PHE A 138 0.53 20.01 5.66
CA PHE A 138 0.17 18.62 5.90
C PHE A 138 0.99 18.07 7.07
N THR A 139 0.31 17.41 8.00
CA THR A 139 0.94 16.68 9.10
C THR A 139 0.48 15.23 9.00
N PRO A 140 1.37 14.28 8.66
CA PRO A 140 1.00 12.87 8.59
C PRO A 140 0.56 12.38 9.97
N LYS A 141 -0.42 11.47 9.99
CA LYS A 141 -0.65 10.62 11.16
C LYS A 141 0.52 9.63 11.32
N SER A 142 0.62 8.99 12.47
CA SER A 142 1.62 7.93 12.63
C SER A 142 1.30 6.72 11.75
N LEU A 143 2.30 5.89 11.46
CA LEU A 143 2.09 4.63 10.74
C LEU A 143 1.08 3.72 11.48
N ASP A 144 1.09 3.76 12.81
CA ASP A 144 0.15 3.04 13.68
C ASP A 144 -1.29 3.48 13.41
N ASP A 145 -1.56 4.79 13.42
CA ASP A 145 -2.89 5.34 13.13
C ASP A 145 -3.39 4.96 11.73
N TYR A 146 -2.51 4.96 10.71
CA TYR A 146 -2.89 4.53 9.36
C TYR A 146 -3.19 3.04 9.30
N PHE A 147 -2.46 2.23 10.09
CA PHE A 147 -2.71 0.80 10.14
C PHE A 147 -4.00 0.48 10.90
N ASP A 148 -4.30 1.20 11.99
CA ASP A 148 -5.58 1.09 12.71
C ASP A 148 -6.78 1.41 11.80
N ILE A 149 -6.69 2.46 10.99
CA ILE A 149 -7.71 2.78 9.97
C ILE A 149 -7.90 1.60 8.98
N CYS A 150 -6.82 0.92 8.62
CA CYS A 150 -6.88 -0.27 7.78
C CYS A 150 -7.53 -1.46 8.49
N VAL A 151 -7.25 -1.65 9.79
CA VAL A 151 -7.88 -2.68 10.63
C VAL A 151 -9.38 -2.40 10.78
N GLU A 152 -9.78 -1.16 11.03
CA GLU A 152 -11.20 -0.75 11.09
C GLU A 152 -11.95 -1.03 9.77
N CYS A 153 -11.27 -0.88 8.63
CA CYS A 153 -11.83 -1.33 7.34
C CYS A 153 -12.12 -2.84 7.37
N VAL A 154 -11.19 -3.66 7.85
CA VAL A 154 -11.43 -5.11 7.95
C VAL A 154 -12.53 -5.44 8.96
N ASP A 155 -12.60 -4.75 10.10
CA ASP A 155 -13.60 -5.00 11.14
C ASP A 155 -15.03 -4.76 10.67
N ARG A 156 -15.25 -3.78 9.79
CA ARG A 156 -16.57 -3.49 9.21
C ARG A 156 -17.09 -4.62 8.32
N HIS A 157 -16.21 -5.37 7.66
CA HIS A 157 -16.61 -6.39 6.67
C HIS A 157 -16.36 -7.82 7.14
N PHE A 158 -15.36 -8.05 7.98
CA PHE A 158 -15.00 -9.34 8.56
C PHE A 158 -15.05 -9.27 10.09
N PRO A 159 -16.19 -8.91 10.70
CA PRO A 159 -16.25 -8.65 12.14
C PRO A 159 -15.90 -9.91 12.95
N GLU A 160 -15.39 -9.69 14.16
CA GLU A 160 -14.90 -10.80 14.99
C GLU A 160 -16.00 -11.81 15.35
N ASP A 161 -17.25 -11.37 15.46
CA ASP A 161 -18.40 -12.24 15.76
C ASP A 161 -18.83 -13.14 14.58
N ASN A 162 -18.37 -12.85 13.35
CA ASN A 162 -18.67 -13.67 12.18
C ASN A 162 -17.75 -14.90 12.09
N ASN A 163 -18.26 -16.05 12.52
CA ASN A 163 -17.56 -17.34 12.46
C ASN A 163 -17.06 -17.71 11.05
N SER A 164 -17.73 -17.26 9.98
CA SER A 164 -17.30 -17.56 8.61
C SER A 164 -15.95 -16.92 8.27
N SER A 165 -15.66 -15.76 8.86
CA SER A 165 -14.39 -15.03 8.72
C SER A 165 -13.20 -15.82 9.28
N TYR A 166 -13.47 -16.81 10.14
CA TYR A 166 -12.49 -17.66 10.78
C TYR A 166 -12.41 -19.07 10.17
N GLN A 167 -12.97 -19.28 8.99
CA GLN A 167 -12.78 -20.54 8.28
C GLN A 167 -11.43 -20.55 7.54
N TYR A 168 -10.79 -21.71 7.53
CA TYR A 168 -9.48 -21.89 6.92
C TYR A 168 -9.54 -21.81 5.38
N ILE A 169 -8.51 -21.18 4.83
CA ILE A 169 -8.18 -21.06 3.42
C ILE A 169 -6.72 -21.46 3.28
N THR A 170 -6.45 -22.54 2.55
CA THR A 170 -5.09 -23.04 2.37
C THR A 170 -4.41 -22.34 1.21
N ILE A 171 -3.26 -21.69 1.46
CA ILE A 171 -2.40 -21.09 0.44
C ILE A 171 -0.98 -21.62 0.64
N ARG A 172 -0.42 -22.30 -0.39
CA ARG A 172 0.96 -22.81 -0.40
C ARG A 172 1.37 -23.57 0.89
N ARG A 173 0.46 -24.41 1.40
CA ARG A 173 0.58 -25.26 2.62
C ARG A 173 0.40 -24.55 3.96
N GLU A 174 0.09 -23.26 3.96
CA GLU A 174 -0.27 -22.51 5.17
C GLU A 174 -1.79 -22.31 5.20
N ASN A 175 -2.38 -22.41 6.39
CA ASN A 175 -3.81 -22.26 6.61
C ASN A 175 -4.10 -20.88 7.17
N PHE A 176 -4.69 -20.02 6.35
CA PHE A 176 -5.07 -18.67 6.73
C PHE A 176 -6.56 -18.62 7.07
N HIS A 177 -6.93 -17.78 8.02
CA HIS A 177 -8.34 -17.43 8.22
C HIS A 177 -8.72 -16.33 7.21
N ALA A 178 -9.96 -16.29 6.72
CA ALA A 178 -10.38 -15.26 5.77
C ALA A 178 -10.15 -13.84 6.29
N ARG A 179 -10.42 -13.59 7.59
CA ARG A 179 -10.09 -12.32 8.26
C ARG A 179 -8.60 -12.02 8.26
N VAL A 180 -7.75 -13.01 8.49
CA VAL A 180 -6.29 -12.84 8.44
C VAL A 180 -5.83 -12.48 7.03
N LEU A 181 -6.43 -13.06 5.99
CA LEU A 181 -6.16 -12.66 4.61
C LEU A 181 -6.62 -11.23 4.32
N ALA A 182 -7.77 -10.79 4.86
CA ALA A 182 -8.24 -9.42 4.74
C ALA A 182 -7.29 -8.42 5.45
N LEU A 183 -6.85 -8.72 6.67
CA LEU A 183 -5.84 -7.94 7.40
C LEU A 183 -4.51 -7.87 6.64
N THR A 184 -4.07 -9.00 6.10
CA THR A 184 -2.86 -9.07 5.27
C THR A 184 -3.02 -8.19 4.03
N PHE A 185 -4.19 -8.26 3.37
CA PHE A 185 -4.47 -7.49 2.17
C PHE A 185 -4.38 -5.98 2.42
N VAL A 186 -5.10 -5.46 3.42
CA VAL A 186 -5.06 -4.01 3.72
C VAL A 186 -3.67 -3.55 4.17
N GLY A 187 -2.93 -4.37 4.90
CA GLY A 187 -1.54 -4.07 5.27
C GLY A 187 -0.61 -4.00 4.05
N LEU A 188 -0.78 -4.89 3.07
CA LEU A 188 -0.01 -4.84 1.82
C LEU A 188 -0.38 -3.61 0.98
N LEU A 189 -1.67 -3.23 0.94
CA LEU A 189 -2.10 -2.01 0.26
C LEU A 189 -1.51 -0.76 0.92
N LEU A 190 -1.46 -0.72 2.25
CA LEU A 190 -0.80 0.36 2.99
C LEU A 190 0.68 0.48 2.60
N CYS A 191 1.41 -0.64 2.60
CA CYS A 191 2.83 -0.64 2.21
C CYS A 191 3.03 -0.19 0.76
N GLU A 192 2.16 -0.62 -0.17
CA GLU A 192 2.32 -0.24 -1.57
C GLU A 192 1.91 1.21 -1.85
N GLU A 193 0.87 1.76 -1.19
CA GLU A 193 0.59 3.20 -1.28
C GLU A 193 1.74 4.01 -0.68
N ALA A 194 2.21 3.68 0.52
CA ALA A 194 3.29 4.44 1.17
C ALA A 194 4.60 4.38 0.37
N ASN A 195 5.01 3.20 -0.10
CA ASN A 195 6.28 3.08 -0.84
C ASN A 195 6.20 3.76 -2.22
N ARG A 196 5.01 4.06 -2.74
CA ARG A 196 4.84 4.69 -4.06
C ARG A 196 4.48 6.16 -3.99
N GLY A 197 3.63 6.54 -3.05
CA GLY A 197 3.19 7.88 -2.66
C GLY A 197 2.68 8.84 -3.74
N ASP A 198 2.68 8.45 -5.01
CA ASP A 198 2.38 9.32 -6.15
C ASP A 198 0.94 9.83 -6.10
N ARG A 199 -0.03 8.94 -5.89
CA ARG A 199 -1.44 9.35 -5.85
C ARG A 199 -1.74 10.27 -4.67
N TRP A 200 -1.24 9.93 -3.48
CA TRP A 200 -1.40 10.77 -2.29
C TRP A 200 -0.80 12.15 -2.52
N PHE A 201 0.41 12.23 -3.07
CA PHE A 201 1.04 13.52 -3.37
C PHE A 201 0.18 14.36 -4.32
N TRP A 202 -0.29 13.77 -5.42
CA TRP A 202 -1.12 14.50 -6.39
C TRP A 202 -2.47 14.92 -5.82
N ARG A 203 -3.05 14.12 -4.94
CA ARG A 203 -4.33 14.41 -4.29
C ARG A 203 -4.20 15.46 -3.17
N GLU A 204 -3.39 15.18 -2.17
CA GLU A 204 -3.34 15.94 -0.92
C GLU A 204 -2.38 17.13 -0.98
N ILE A 205 -1.25 17.00 -1.69
CA ILE A 205 -0.20 18.03 -1.73
C ILE A 205 -0.33 18.95 -2.94
N ALA A 206 -0.50 18.39 -4.14
CA ALA A 206 -0.58 19.15 -5.38
C ALA A 206 -2.01 19.53 -5.77
N GLN A 207 -3.02 18.81 -5.27
CA GLN A 207 -4.44 19.00 -5.58
C GLN A 207 -4.77 18.89 -7.08
N ASP A 208 -4.14 17.93 -7.75
CA ASP A 208 -4.28 17.63 -9.18
C ASP A 208 -4.13 16.12 -9.44
N GLU A 209 -5.16 15.34 -9.08
CA GLU A 209 -5.15 13.88 -9.25
C GLU A 209 -4.96 13.42 -10.70
N SER A 210 -5.22 14.28 -11.69
CA SER A 210 -5.06 13.97 -13.13
C SER A 210 -3.61 13.64 -13.52
N LYS A 211 -2.64 13.99 -12.68
CA LYS A 211 -1.20 13.79 -12.89
C LYS A 211 -0.64 12.52 -12.21
N THR A 212 -1.50 11.72 -11.59
CA THR A 212 -1.16 10.42 -11.03
C THR A 212 -0.73 9.48 -12.16
N ASN A 213 0.52 9.01 -12.11
CA ASN A 213 1.09 8.10 -13.10
C ASN A 213 1.29 6.68 -12.56
N TYR A 214 1.34 6.50 -11.23
CA TYR A 214 1.55 5.21 -10.59
C TYR A 214 0.34 4.82 -9.74
N LEU A 215 -0.18 3.62 -10.00
CA LEU A 215 -1.39 3.07 -9.39
C LEU A 215 -1.03 1.88 -8.47
N GLY A 216 -0.10 2.08 -7.53
CA GLY A 216 0.47 1.03 -6.67
C GLY A 216 -0.56 0.09 -6.05
N ALA A 217 -1.28 0.55 -5.02
CA ALA A 217 -2.31 -0.27 -4.39
C ALA A 217 -3.62 -0.32 -5.19
N ALA A 218 -3.78 0.56 -6.18
CA ALA A 218 -4.91 0.51 -7.10
C ALA A 218 -4.85 -0.71 -8.04
N MET A 219 -3.66 -1.25 -8.35
CA MET A 219 -3.51 -2.46 -9.18
C MET A 219 -4.20 -3.70 -8.58
N PRO A 220 -3.97 -4.07 -7.31
CA PRO A 220 -4.75 -5.12 -6.63
C PRO A 220 -6.27 -4.90 -6.67
N LEU A 221 -6.74 -3.67 -6.47
CA LEU A 221 -8.16 -3.35 -6.47
C LEU A 221 -8.77 -3.46 -7.88
N ALA A 222 -8.03 -3.02 -8.90
CA ALA A 222 -8.39 -3.22 -10.30
C ALA A 222 -8.42 -4.70 -10.68
N TYR A 223 -7.49 -5.52 -10.14
CA TYR A 223 -7.50 -6.96 -10.33
C TYR A 223 -8.77 -7.61 -9.75
N PHE A 224 -9.18 -7.23 -8.54
CA PHE A 224 -10.47 -7.68 -7.99
C PHE A 224 -11.65 -7.29 -8.89
N ALA A 225 -11.72 -6.03 -9.34
CA ALA A 225 -12.78 -5.57 -10.23
C ALA A 225 -12.79 -6.36 -11.55
N ALA A 226 -11.61 -6.65 -12.11
CA ALA A 226 -11.47 -7.46 -13.32
C ALA A 226 -12.02 -8.89 -13.15
N MET A 227 -11.82 -9.49 -11.97
CA MET A 227 -12.26 -10.85 -11.66
C MET A 227 -13.74 -10.94 -11.26
N ASN A 228 -14.33 -9.86 -10.73
CA ASN A 228 -15.68 -9.87 -10.18
C ASN A 228 -16.75 -9.31 -11.13
N PHE A 229 -16.38 -8.45 -12.10
CA PHE A 229 -17.30 -7.90 -13.08
C PHE A 229 -17.06 -8.54 -14.46
N PRO A 230 -18.10 -9.05 -15.16
CA PRO A 230 -17.97 -9.63 -16.51
C PRO A 230 -17.31 -8.68 -17.53
N TRP A 231 -17.51 -7.37 -17.39
CA TRP A 231 -16.90 -6.30 -18.20
C TRP A 231 -15.45 -5.98 -17.82
N GLY A 232 -14.99 -6.41 -16.64
CA GLY A 232 -13.64 -6.19 -16.15
C GLY A 232 -12.56 -6.89 -17.00
N MET A 233 -12.94 -7.96 -17.71
CA MET A 233 -12.14 -8.58 -18.75
C MET A 233 -11.92 -7.68 -19.99
N GLU A 234 -12.81 -6.73 -20.27
CA GLU A 234 -12.64 -5.77 -21.37
C GLU A 234 -11.66 -4.64 -20.97
N ILE A 235 -11.66 -4.23 -19.70
CA ILE A 235 -10.69 -3.26 -19.17
C ILE A 235 -9.27 -3.85 -19.19
N GLY A 236 -9.10 -5.15 -18.93
CA GLY A 236 -7.81 -5.84 -19.06
C GLY A 236 -7.28 -5.93 -20.51
N LYS A 237 -8.15 -5.75 -21.52
CA LYS A 237 -7.76 -5.63 -22.93
C LYS A 237 -7.51 -4.17 -23.36
N ALA A 238 -8.09 -3.21 -22.64
CA ALA A 238 -7.97 -1.77 -22.89
C ALA A 238 -6.88 -1.08 -22.03
N ALA A 239 -6.37 -1.72 -20.98
CA ALA A 239 -5.16 -1.28 -20.31
C ALA A 239 -4.02 -1.37 -21.33
N PRO A 240 -3.42 -0.25 -21.76
CA PRO A 240 -2.35 -0.30 -22.71
C PRO A 240 -1.26 -1.16 -22.09
N LYS A 241 -0.91 -2.26 -22.78
CA LYS A 241 0.39 -2.90 -22.57
C LYS A 241 1.39 -1.75 -22.65
N PHE A 242 2.07 -1.46 -21.56
CA PHE A 242 3.26 -0.63 -21.58
C PHE A 242 4.31 -1.43 -22.35
N ILE A 243 4.17 -1.45 -23.67
CA ILE A 243 5.24 -1.78 -24.59
C ILE A 243 6.00 -0.45 -24.69
N PRO A 244 7.25 -0.36 -24.23
CA PRO A 244 8.05 0.79 -24.59
C PRO A 244 8.15 0.77 -26.11
N SER A 245 7.40 1.66 -26.75
CA SER A 245 7.55 1.94 -28.16
C SER A 245 8.90 2.62 -28.35
N GLY A 246 9.91 1.81 -28.68
CA GLY A 246 11.14 2.21 -29.36
C GLY A 246 12.05 3.20 -28.62
N MET A 247 13.15 2.69 -28.06
CA MET A 247 14.53 3.05 -28.42
C MET A 247 15.47 2.00 -27.83
#